data_AF-A0A962VU31-F1
#
_entry.id   AF-A0A962VU31-F1
#
_cell.length_a   1.000
_cell.length_b   1.000
_cell.length_c   1.000
_cell.angle_alpha   90.00
_cell.angle_beta   90.00
_cell.angle_gamma   90.00
#
_symmetry.space_group_name_H-M   'P 1'
#
loop_
_entity.id
_entity.type
_entity.pdbx_description
1 polymer ?
#
loop_
_entity_poly.entity_id
_entity_poly.type
_entity_poly.pdbx_seq_one_letter_code
_entity_poly.pdbx_strand_id
1 'polypeptide(L)' 'MSDKITRTDAEWRAQLTSEQYKICRQKGTEPAFTGAYHNCHDPGVYRCVCCDAPLFDAQAKFDSGTGW' A
#
# COMPACT_ATOMS: atom_id res chain seq x y z
N MET A 1 -1.28 11.72 -17.17
CA MET A 1 -0.19 11.86 -16.19
C MET A 1 -0.84 12.32 -14.90
N SER A 2 -0.69 11.59 -13.79
CA SER A 2 -1.26 12.03 -12.52
C SER A 2 -0.39 13.11 -11.90
N ASP A 3 -1.02 14.20 -11.48
CA ASP A 3 -0.35 15.27 -10.77
C ASP A 3 0.30 14.76 -9.49
N LYS A 4 1.48 15.32 -9.17
CA LYS A 4 2.20 14.95 -7.96
C LYS A 4 1.46 15.49 -6.74
N ILE A 5 0.87 14.58 -5.96
CA ILE A 5 0.24 14.95 -4.70
C ILE A 5 1.28 15.55 -3.76
N THR A 6 1.05 16.81 -3.39
CA THR A 6 1.86 17.53 -2.41
C THR A 6 1.02 17.72 -1.16
N ARG A 7 1.48 17.11 -0.06
CA ARG A 7 0.93 17.23 1.29
C ARG A 7 2.08 17.36 2.27
N THR A 8 1.84 18.08 3.35
CA THR A 8 2.75 18.21 4.49
C THR A 8 2.90 16.88 5.23
N ASP A 9 3.94 16.79 6.07
CA ASP A 9 4.16 15.60 6.90
C ASP A 9 2.99 15.34 7.86
N ALA A 10 2.46 16.40 8.45
CA ALA A 10 1.32 16.33 9.38
C ALA A 10 0.06 15.80 8.70
N GLU A 11 -0.24 16.26 7.48
CA GLU A 11 -1.37 15.76 6.70
C GLU A 11 -1.23 14.27 6.37
N TRP A 12 -0.02 13.81 6.01
CA TRP A 12 0.22 12.38 5.78
C TRP A 12 0.06 11.54 7.05
N ARG A 13 0.54 12.02 8.19
CA ARG A 13 0.37 11.34 9.49
C ARG A 13 -1.08 11.28 9.93
N ALA A 14 -1.89 12.28 9.56
CA ALA A 14 -3.32 12.29 9.86
C ALA A 14 -4.13 11.38 8.91
N GLN A 15 -3.70 11.24 7.66
CA GLN A 15 -4.40 10.46 6.65
C GLN A 15 -4.08 8.96 6.71
N LEU A 16 -2.83 8.60 6.99
CA LEU A 16 -2.34 7.22 6.97
C LEU A 16 -2.30 6.63 8.37
N THR A 17 -2.45 5.31 8.48
CA THR A 17 -2.09 4.63 9.73
C THR A 17 -0.60 4.78 10.01
N SER A 18 -0.19 4.62 11.27
CA SER A 18 1.23 4.69 11.65
C SER A 18 2.12 3.75 10.84
N GLU A 19 1.62 2.55 10.53
CA GLU A 19 2.34 1.56 9.71
C GLU A 19 2.41 1.97 8.24
N GLN A 20 1.28 2.36 7.64
CA GLN A 20 1.25 2.85 6.25
C GLN A 20 2.16 4.06 6.06
N TYR A 21 2.16 5.01 7.00
CA TYR A 21 3.06 6.15 6.97
C TYR A 21 4.53 5.71 7.04
N LYS A 22 4.88 4.80 7.97
CA LYS A 22 6.24 4.27 8.09
C LYS A 22 6.70 3.60 6.79
N ILE A 23 5.86 2.77 6.18
CA ILE A 23 6.19 2.05 4.94
C ILE A 23 6.29 3.02 3.76
N CYS A 24 5.23 3.78 3.48
CA CYS A 24 5.15 4.61 2.28
C CYS A 24 6.00 5.89 2.32
N ARG A 25 6.23 6.47 3.52
CA ARG A 25 6.94 7.76 3.67
C ARG A 25 8.33 7.61 4.26
N GLN A 26 8.54 6.64 5.17
CA GLN A 26 9.84 6.41 5.81
C GLN A 26 10.60 5.22 5.21
N LYS A 27 10.11 4.62 4.13
CA LYS A 27 10.71 3.45 3.45
C LYS A 27 10.89 2.25 4.38
N GLY A 28 9.97 2.08 5.34
CA GLY A 28 9.91 0.89 6.17
C GLY A 28 9.34 -0.31 5.42
N THR A 29 9.38 -1.47 6.08
CA THR A 29 8.80 -2.73 5.60
C THR A 29 7.94 -3.32 6.72
N GLU A 30 6.74 -3.82 6.40
CA GLU A 30 5.92 -4.56 7.35
C GLU A 30 6.56 -5.92 7.67
N PRO A 31 6.31 -6.51 8.85
CA PRO A 31 6.69 -7.88 9.12
C PRO A 31 6.09 -8.86 8.10
N ALA A 32 6.80 -9.97 7.83
CA ALA A 32 6.29 -10.99 6.92
C ALA A 32 4.98 -11.59 7.45
N PHE A 33 4.04 -11.86 6.54
CA PHE A 33 2.73 -12.47 6.80
C PHE A 33 1.80 -11.66 7.72
N THR A 34 2.05 -10.35 7.88
CA THR A 34 1.15 -9.47 8.68
C THR A 34 0.36 -8.49 7.84
N GLY A 35 0.74 -8.26 6.58
CA GLY A 35 0.07 -7.31 5.70
C GLY A 35 -1.36 -7.74 5.39
N ALA A 36 -2.34 -6.85 5.55
CA ALA A 36 -3.77 -7.18 5.41
C ALA A 36 -4.13 -7.87 4.07
N TYR A 37 -3.35 -7.63 3.01
CA TYR A 37 -3.58 -8.18 1.68
C TYR A 37 -2.67 -9.36 1.31
N HIS A 38 -1.77 -9.80 2.18
CA HIS A 38 -0.79 -10.84 1.86
C HIS A 38 -1.49 -12.12 1.36
N ASN A 39 -2.59 -12.53 2.01
CA ASN A 39 -3.41 -13.68 1.65
C ASN A 39 -4.82 -13.30 1.12
N CYS A 40 -4.98 -12.08 0.62
CA CYS A 40 -6.23 -11.68 -0.03
C CYS A 40 -6.28 -12.24 -1.47
N HIS A 41 -7.44 -12.79 -1.85
CA HIS A 41 -7.71 -13.36 -3.19
C HIS A 41 -9.00 -12.80 -3.80
N ASP A 42 -9.54 -11.73 -3.22
CA ASP A 42 -10.77 -11.10 -3.71
C ASP A 42 -10.51 -10.40 -5.06
N PRO A 43 -11.45 -10.47 -6.01
CA PRO A 43 -11.30 -9.77 -7.28
C PRO A 43 -11.33 -8.25 -7.09
N GLY A 44 -10.46 -7.53 -7.79
CA GLY A 44 -10.39 -6.07 -7.69
C GLY A 44 -9.08 -5.48 -8.20
N VAL A 45 -8.87 -4.20 -7.90
CA VAL A 45 -7.65 -3.46 -8.25
C VAL A 45 -7.02 -2.90 -6.98
N TYR A 46 -5.77 -3.24 -6.73
CA TYR A 46 -4.97 -2.64 -5.66
C TYR A 46 -4.54 -1.24 -6.07
N ARG A 47 -4.83 -0.29 -5.18
CA ARG A 47 -4.56 1.14 -5.38
C ARG A 47 -3.51 1.64 -4.39
N CYS A 48 -2.75 2.65 -4.78
CA CYS A 48 -1.81 3.30 -3.90
C CYS A 48 -2.54 3.96 -2.73
N VAL A 49 -2.23 3.59 -1.49
CA VAL A 49 -2.85 4.18 -0.30
C VAL A 49 -2.63 5.70 -0.18
N CYS A 50 -1.58 6.23 -0.82
CA CYS A 50 -1.27 7.67 -0.78
C CYS A 50 -2.08 8.49 -1.78
N CYS A 51 -2.19 8.00 -3.03
CA CYS A 51 -2.71 8.78 -4.16
C CYS A 51 -3.87 8.13 -4.92
N ASP A 52 -4.32 6.96 -4.48
CA ASP A 52 -5.39 6.17 -5.08
C ASP A 52 -5.15 5.72 -6.54
N ALA A 53 -3.94 5.92 -7.06
CA ALA A 53 -3.57 5.45 -8.39
C ALA A 53 -3.68 3.92 -8.45
N PRO A 54 -4.30 3.34 -9.51
CA PRO A 54 -4.34 1.89 -9.70
C PRO A 54 -2.92 1.38 -9.96
N LEU A 55 -2.53 0.32 -9.25
CA LEU A 55 -1.19 -0.27 -9.33
C LEU A 55 -1.22 -1.71 -9.87
N PHE A 56 -2.06 -2.56 -9.29
CA PHE A 56 -2.08 -3.99 -9.60
C PHE A 56 -3.50 -4.51 -9.74
N ASP A 57 -3.71 -5.39 -10.72
CA ASP A 57 -4.95 -6.17 -10.85
C ASP A 57 -4.84 -7.44 -10.01
N ALA A 58 -5.88 -7.78 -9.25
CA ALA A 58 -5.92 -8.99 -8.44
C ALA A 58 -5.78 -10.27 -9.26
N GLN A 59 -6.14 -10.26 -10.55
CA GLN A 59 -5.94 -11.39 -11.46
C GLN A 59 -4.46 -11.75 -11.67
N ALA A 60 -3.55 -10.78 -11.48
CA ALA A 60 -2.11 -11.02 -11.59
C ALA A 60 -1.47 -11.43 -10.26
N LYS A 61 -2.22 -11.42 -9.15
CA LYS A 61 -1.72 -11.83 -7.84
C LYS A 61 -1.54 -13.35 -7.80
N PHE A 62 -0.45 -13.80 -7.19
CA PHE A 62 -0.17 -15.21 -6.93
C PHE A 62 0.46 -15.36 -5.55
N ASP A 63 0.39 -16.57 -4.98
CA ASP A 63 1.07 -16.88 -3.73
C ASP A 63 2.53 -17.24 -4.00
N SER A 64 3.43 -16.34 -3.63
CA SER A 64 4.88 -16.51 -3.76
C SER A 64 5.51 -17.24 -2.58
N GLY A 65 4.79 -17.38 -1.46
CA GLY A 65 5.36 -17.83 -0.19
C GLY A 65 6.37 -16.88 0.44
N THR A 66 6.51 -15.63 -0.05
CA THR A 66 7.53 -14.69 0.45
C THR A 66 7.09 -13.92 1.69
N GLY A 67 5.79 -13.81 1.93
CA GLY A 67 5.23 -13.12 3.11
C GLY A 67 4.65 -11.73 2.87
N TRP A 68 4.48 -11.30 1.61
CA TRP A 68 3.86 -10.04 1.21
C TRP A 68 2.96 -10.24 -0.01
#